data_AF-A0A847MEJ7-F1
#
_entry.id   AF-A0A847MEJ7-F1
#
_cell.length_a   1.000
_cell.length_b   1.000
_cell.length_c   1.000
_cell.angle_alpha   90.00
_cell.angle_beta   90.00
_cell.angle_gamma   90.00
#
_symmetry.space_group_name_H-M   'P 1'
#
loop_
_entity.id
_entity.type
_entity.pdbx_description
1 polymer ?
#
loop_
_entity_poly.entity_id
_entity_poly.type
_entity_poly.pdbx_seq_one_letter_code
_entity_poly.pdbx_strand_id
1 'polypeptide(L)'
;MFLEELEKYLRKIIPHIDDTEEIQESIRADLEESLYQALVVSYLLGWDHIAREEKIEAAEKNPFYIYPEGAVKKLIKRVSMSREQFYELDAKARFKAFTVSWVTSMDAVKKVKSVIASSMVHGESIRGFVERVGADEIISQSGFSLTKPWYWEVVYRTNVIAAYNAGRFEGAKTYKNRIQYLTFIAILDERTTDICRSYDGITRPVDDPIWEKITPPNHFQCRSTVRAVWKYEKDKPKLTSKKDLEDLPIPQEGFDASPVDWWKVPKEMMKRAAEYGVAKEIKKKEEETRKKIKKTVEEKIIEEEKILIPRQTEKGIWFDENGNIIHTAEGTRNEIRFLRAEEEATRNAIFTHNHPRGSSFSPEDIYCAMHFNAREMRACDKWYTYSMKRMEGKWDRKFFIEQVKPCYDRNYMEVAVRFQKMEKERHDAGEELLEVRKELEEEFAKNGIHEIWERVSKELGLDYSRRRSEK
;
A
#
# COMPACT_ATOMS: atom_id res chain seq x y z
N MET A 1 -9.85 -3.70 32.78
CA MET A 1 -8.82 -2.71 32.40
C MET A 1 -9.27 -1.72 31.34
N PHE A 2 -9.39 -2.05 30.04
CA PHE A 2 -9.74 -1.02 29.02
C PHE A 2 -11.20 -0.50 29.11
N LEU A 3 -12.15 -1.37 29.48
CA LEU A 3 -13.56 -0.99 29.66
C LEU A 3 -13.79 -0.14 30.92
N GLU A 4 -13.03 -0.37 32.00
CA GLU A 4 -13.15 0.39 33.26
C GLU A 4 -12.53 1.78 33.16
N GLU A 5 -11.46 1.96 32.40
CA GLU A 5 -10.87 3.28 32.13
C GLU A 5 -11.76 4.12 31.21
N LEU A 6 -12.41 3.50 30.22
CA LEU A 6 -13.37 4.15 29.34
C LEU A 6 -14.61 4.61 30.13
N GLU A 7 -15.13 3.79 31.05
CA GLU A 7 -16.26 4.15 31.89
C GLU A 7 -15.92 5.30 32.86
N LYS A 8 -14.70 5.33 33.40
CA LYS A 8 -14.19 6.42 34.25
C LYS A 8 -14.03 7.73 33.49
N TYR A 9 -13.63 7.66 32.22
CA TYR A 9 -13.48 8.82 31.35
C TYR A 9 -14.84 9.41 30.97
N LEU A 10 -15.81 8.55 30.61
CA LEU A 10 -17.17 8.97 30.25
C LEU A 10 -17.93 9.61 31.42
N ARG A 11 -17.80 9.08 32.64
CA ARG A 11 -18.38 9.68 33.86
C ARG A 11 -17.78 11.04 34.25
N LYS A 12 -16.60 11.37 33.72
CA LYS A 12 -15.92 12.65 33.97
C LYS A 12 -16.41 13.79 33.07
N ILE A 13 -17.00 13.45 31.92
CA ILE A 13 -17.36 14.39 30.87
C ILE A 13 -18.86 14.72 30.91
N ILE A 14 -19.69 13.84 31.49
CA ILE A 14 -21.14 14.01 31.55
C ILE A 14 -21.58 13.96 33.03
N PRO A 15 -21.64 15.10 33.74
CA PRO A 15 -21.71 15.10 35.20
C PRO A 15 -23.08 14.75 35.80
N HIS A 16 -24.20 14.93 35.09
CA HIS A 16 -25.54 14.85 35.69
C HIS A 16 -26.50 14.04 34.80
N ILE A 17 -26.70 12.77 35.16
CA ILE A 17 -27.84 11.98 34.69
C ILE A 17 -28.73 11.80 35.91
N ASP A 18 -29.68 12.71 36.06
CA ASP A 18 -30.92 12.54 36.82
C ASP A 18 -31.88 13.67 36.38
N ASP A 19 -32.58 13.43 35.26
CA ASP A 19 -34.02 13.69 35.07
C ASP A 19 -34.43 13.43 33.61
N THR A 20 -35.57 12.77 33.44
CA THR A 20 -35.92 11.93 32.30
C THR A 20 -36.61 12.64 31.14
N GLU A 21 -36.40 12.09 29.94
CA GLU A 21 -36.97 12.37 28.60
C GLU A 21 -36.18 13.32 27.66
N GLU A 22 -35.84 14.56 28.03
CA GLU A 22 -35.08 15.47 27.12
C GLU A 22 -33.60 15.05 26.95
N ILE A 23 -33.07 14.31 27.92
CA ILE A 23 -31.69 13.81 27.96
C ILE A 23 -31.45 12.69 26.92
N GLN A 24 -32.49 12.00 26.43
CA GLN A 24 -32.27 10.89 25.50
C GLN A 24 -31.75 11.34 24.13
N GLU A 25 -32.16 12.50 23.64
CA GLU A 25 -31.80 12.96 22.29
C GLU A 25 -30.41 13.62 22.26
N SER A 26 -30.07 14.38 23.29
CA SER A 26 -28.73 14.97 23.48
C SER A 26 -27.69 13.91 23.79
N ILE A 27 -27.97 12.94 24.68
CA ILE A 27 -27.07 11.80 24.92
C ILE A 27 -26.88 10.97 23.65
N ARG A 28 -27.91 10.78 22.82
CA ARG A 28 -27.77 10.03 21.56
C ARG A 28 -26.90 10.78 20.56
N ALA A 29 -27.08 12.10 20.43
CA ALA A 29 -26.23 12.95 19.60
C ALA A 29 -24.77 12.97 20.11
N ASP A 30 -24.57 13.07 21.41
CA ASP A 30 -23.25 13.06 22.05
C ASP A 30 -22.58 11.67 21.96
N LEU A 31 -23.35 10.58 22.00
CA LEU A 31 -22.85 9.21 21.80
C LEU A 31 -22.49 8.96 20.33
N GLU A 32 -23.26 9.50 19.39
CA GLU A 32 -22.94 9.45 17.96
C GLU A 32 -21.75 10.33 17.59
N GLU A 33 -21.65 11.49 18.20
CA GLU A 33 -20.51 12.39 18.08
C GLU A 33 -19.27 11.79 18.76
N SER A 34 -19.40 11.15 19.92
CA SER A 34 -18.31 10.42 20.60
C SER A 34 -17.90 9.16 19.85
N LEU A 35 -18.83 8.45 19.22
CA LEU A 35 -18.54 7.30 18.35
C LEU A 35 -17.88 7.75 17.04
N TYR A 36 -18.33 8.86 16.47
CA TYR A 36 -17.70 9.47 15.31
C TYR A 36 -16.32 10.01 15.66
N GLN A 37 -16.16 10.67 16.80
CA GLN A 37 -14.87 11.09 17.35
C GLN A 37 -14.01 9.87 17.67
N ALA A 38 -14.54 8.75 18.15
CA ALA A 38 -13.79 7.52 18.35
C ALA A 38 -13.38 6.87 17.01
N LEU A 39 -14.20 6.97 15.96
CA LEU A 39 -13.85 6.56 14.59
C LEU A 39 -12.81 7.49 13.96
N VAL A 40 -12.90 8.80 14.23
CA VAL A 40 -11.96 9.85 13.81
C VAL A 40 -10.67 9.80 14.63
N VAL A 41 -10.70 9.47 15.92
CA VAL A 41 -9.56 9.24 16.80
C VAL A 41 -8.93 7.90 16.48
N SER A 42 -9.70 6.86 16.15
CA SER A 42 -9.18 5.62 15.56
C SER A 42 -8.55 5.87 14.18
N TYR A 43 -8.90 6.98 13.51
CA TYR A 43 -8.31 7.46 12.26
C TYR A 43 -7.08 8.37 12.49
N LEU A 44 -7.09 9.23 13.50
CA LEU A 44 -6.01 10.17 13.89
C LEU A 44 -4.91 9.50 14.72
N LEU A 45 -5.22 8.53 15.59
CA LEU A 45 -4.22 7.63 16.20
C LEU A 45 -3.56 6.72 15.16
N GLY A 46 -4.09 6.69 13.93
CA GLY A 46 -3.39 6.18 12.75
C GLY A 46 -2.27 7.09 12.23
N TRP A 47 -2.08 8.32 12.75
CA TRP A 47 -1.04 9.26 12.31
C TRP A 47 0.31 9.14 13.04
N ASP A 48 0.39 8.58 14.26
CA ASP A 48 1.64 8.65 15.05
C ASP A 48 2.69 7.57 14.71
N HIS A 49 2.34 6.59 13.86
CA HIS A 49 3.18 5.38 13.68
C HIS A 49 3.79 5.18 12.28
N ILE A 50 3.79 6.21 11.42
CA ILE A 50 4.51 6.15 10.13
C ILE A 50 5.92 6.78 10.21
N ALA A 51 6.30 7.30 11.39
CA ALA A 51 7.63 7.86 11.62
C ALA A 51 8.37 7.14 12.75
N ARG A 52 8.76 5.87 12.55
CA ARG A 52 10.04 5.22 12.96
C ARG A 52 9.91 3.71 13.12
N GLU A 53 11.02 3.02 12.82
CA GLU A 53 11.22 1.56 12.66
C GLU A 53 10.94 0.68 13.89
N GLU A 54 10.42 1.21 14.99
CA GLU A 54 10.20 0.39 16.18
C GLU A 54 8.84 -0.33 16.13
N LYS A 55 8.96 -1.63 15.84
CA LYS A 55 8.16 -2.75 16.38
C LYS A 55 6.98 -3.26 15.55
N ILE A 56 7.27 -4.42 14.95
CA ILE A 56 6.37 -5.53 14.61
C ILE A 56 5.34 -5.84 15.73
N GLU A 57 5.63 -5.49 17.00
CA GLU A 57 4.69 -5.65 18.13
C GLU A 57 3.41 -4.78 18.04
N ALA A 58 3.40 -3.69 17.26
CA ALA A 58 2.21 -2.83 17.13
C ALA A 58 1.18 -3.38 16.13
N ALA A 59 1.64 -4.02 15.05
CA ALA A 59 0.78 -4.70 14.08
C ALA A 59 0.07 -5.93 14.67
N GLU A 60 0.69 -6.58 15.66
CA GLU A 60 0.08 -7.65 16.45
C GLU A 60 -1.03 -7.14 17.40
N LYS A 61 -1.09 -5.83 17.70
CA LYS A 61 -2.02 -5.26 18.68
C LYS A 61 -3.25 -4.54 18.11
N ASN A 62 -3.31 -4.20 16.81
CA ASN A 62 -4.51 -3.55 16.26
C ASN A 62 -4.80 -3.84 14.76
N PRO A 63 -5.82 -4.66 14.43
CA PRO A 63 -6.09 -5.19 13.08
C PRO A 63 -6.82 -4.26 12.08
N PHE A 64 -6.96 -2.95 12.35
CA PHE A 64 -7.80 -2.03 11.56
C PHE A 64 -7.07 -1.03 10.63
N TYR A 65 -5.76 -1.22 10.41
CA TYR A 65 -4.84 -0.31 9.70
C TYR A 65 -5.07 -0.18 8.18
N ILE A 66 -5.60 0.95 7.67
CA ILE A 66 -5.56 1.37 6.24
C ILE A 66 -5.45 2.91 6.10
N TYR A 67 -4.55 3.38 5.21
CA TYR A 67 -4.12 4.77 5.03
C TYR A 67 -5.26 5.77 4.65
N PRO A 68 -5.29 6.99 5.25
CA PRO A 68 -6.20 8.10 4.92
C PRO A 68 -6.21 8.58 3.46
N GLU A 69 -5.05 8.58 2.79
CA GLU A 69 -4.89 9.13 1.44
C GLU A 69 -5.69 8.35 0.38
N GLY A 70 -5.93 7.05 0.62
CA GLY A 70 -6.73 6.20 -0.25
C GLY A 70 -8.19 6.61 -0.29
N ALA A 71 -8.80 6.87 0.87
CA ALA A 71 -10.23 7.15 0.99
C ALA A 71 -10.63 8.49 0.33
N VAL A 72 -9.89 9.57 0.61
CA VAL A 72 -10.12 10.88 -0.01
C VAL A 72 -9.96 10.80 -1.53
N LYS A 73 -8.95 10.07 -2.01
CA LYS A 73 -8.73 9.83 -3.44
C LYS A 73 -9.89 9.07 -4.09
N LYS A 74 -10.55 8.13 -3.38
CA LYS A 74 -11.75 7.43 -3.89
C LYS A 74 -12.92 8.38 -4.03
N LEU A 75 -13.16 9.21 -3.02
CA LEU A 75 -14.21 10.22 -3.07
C LEU A 75 -13.98 11.21 -4.24
N ILE A 76 -12.77 11.78 -4.35
CA ILE A 76 -12.41 12.74 -5.42
C ILE A 76 -12.56 12.12 -6.81
N LYS A 77 -12.30 10.82 -6.98
CA LYS A 77 -12.44 10.13 -8.27
C LYS A 77 -13.89 9.90 -8.72
N ARG A 78 -14.90 10.03 -7.85
CA ARG A 78 -16.31 9.90 -8.25
C ARG A 78 -16.72 11.01 -9.21
N VAL A 79 -17.45 10.70 -10.28
CA VAL A 79 -17.93 11.72 -11.21
C VAL A 79 -19.16 12.41 -10.63
N SER A 80 -19.07 13.70 -10.36
CA SER A 80 -20.24 14.50 -9.94
C SER A 80 -21.24 14.57 -11.08
N MET A 81 -22.53 14.35 -10.80
CA MET A 81 -23.60 14.43 -11.79
C MET A 81 -24.95 14.79 -11.14
N SER A 82 -25.94 15.14 -11.96
CA SER A 82 -27.29 15.43 -11.49
C SER A 82 -27.96 14.17 -10.93
N ARG A 83 -29.04 14.36 -10.18
CA ARG A 83 -29.82 13.26 -9.62
C ARG A 83 -30.39 12.37 -10.72
N GLU A 84 -30.93 12.97 -11.77
CA GLU A 84 -31.53 12.28 -12.92
C GLU A 84 -30.49 11.39 -13.59
N GLN A 85 -29.32 11.96 -13.90
CA GLN A 85 -28.19 11.25 -14.50
C GLN A 85 -27.68 10.10 -13.63
N PHE A 86 -27.75 10.25 -12.30
CA PHE A 86 -27.35 9.23 -11.34
C PHE A 86 -28.32 8.05 -11.32
N TYR A 87 -29.64 8.30 -11.33
CA TYR A 87 -30.63 7.21 -11.31
C TYR A 87 -30.74 6.49 -12.66
N GLU A 88 -30.34 7.12 -13.77
CA GLU A 88 -30.14 6.45 -15.06
C GLU A 88 -28.94 5.48 -15.08
N LEU A 89 -28.06 5.52 -14.07
CA LEU A 89 -26.94 4.57 -13.98
C LEU A 89 -27.41 3.22 -13.45
N ASP A 90 -26.82 2.15 -13.97
CA ASP A 90 -26.84 0.85 -13.30
C ASP A 90 -26.19 0.93 -11.90
N ALA A 91 -26.53 -0.01 -11.01
CA ALA A 91 -26.05 -0.04 -9.63
C ALA A 91 -24.51 0.05 -9.54
N LYS A 92 -23.78 -0.72 -10.36
CA LYS A 92 -22.30 -0.75 -10.37
C LYS A 92 -21.72 0.61 -10.76
N ALA A 93 -22.40 1.34 -11.63
CA ALA A 93 -21.98 2.65 -12.08
C ALA A 93 -22.27 3.77 -11.10
N ARG A 94 -23.34 3.65 -10.30
CA ARG A 94 -23.66 4.59 -9.21
C ARG A 94 -22.52 4.69 -8.19
N PHE A 95 -21.79 3.60 -7.92
CA PHE A 95 -20.65 3.63 -7.01
C PHE A 95 -19.51 4.57 -7.46
N LYS A 96 -19.40 4.80 -8.78
CA LYS A 96 -18.40 5.71 -9.40
C LYS A 96 -18.94 7.11 -9.64
N ALA A 97 -20.20 7.34 -9.35
CA ALA A 97 -20.84 8.64 -9.45
C ALA A 97 -21.00 9.26 -8.07
N PHE A 98 -21.12 10.58 -8.05
CA PHE A 98 -21.42 11.34 -6.84
C PHE A 98 -22.60 12.25 -7.15
N THR A 99 -23.62 12.19 -6.31
CA THR A 99 -24.75 13.11 -6.37
C THR A 99 -25.26 13.37 -4.96
N VAL A 100 -26.09 14.41 -4.82
CA VAL A 100 -26.69 14.82 -3.56
C VAL A 100 -28.15 15.12 -3.86
N SER A 101 -29.06 14.29 -3.34
CA SER A 101 -30.46 14.20 -3.81
C SER A 101 -31.27 15.51 -3.77
N TRP A 102 -30.92 16.45 -2.89
CA TRP A 102 -31.61 17.73 -2.71
C TRP A 102 -30.78 18.94 -3.19
N VAL A 103 -29.68 18.68 -3.89
CA VAL A 103 -28.84 19.72 -4.49
C VAL A 103 -28.96 19.61 -6.00
N THR A 104 -29.59 20.60 -6.62
CA THR A 104 -29.95 20.58 -8.05
C THR A 104 -28.87 21.16 -8.94
N SER A 105 -28.06 22.10 -8.44
CA SER A 105 -26.97 22.70 -9.19
C SER A 105 -25.73 21.80 -9.20
N MET A 106 -25.17 21.59 -10.40
CA MET A 106 -23.92 20.85 -10.59
C MET A 106 -22.75 21.46 -9.82
N ASP A 107 -22.69 22.78 -9.70
CA ASP A 107 -21.62 23.46 -8.98
C ASP A 107 -21.78 23.29 -7.47
N ALA A 108 -23.02 23.26 -6.96
CA ALA A 108 -23.30 22.91 -5.58
C ALA A 108 -22.98 21.43 -5.29
N VAL A 109 -23.28 20.49 -6.19
CA VAL A 109 -22.88 19.07 -6.03
C VAL A 109 -21.36 18.92 -5.97
N LYS A 110 -20.61 19.59 -6.85
CA LYS A 110 -19.14 19.60 -6.82
C LYS A 110 -18.62 20.23 -5.53
N LYS A 111 -19.26 21.32 -5.08
CA LYS A 111 -18.88 22.03 -3.86
C LYS A 111 -19.07 21.15 -2.63
N VAL A 112 -20.24 20.52 -2.45
CA VAL A 112 -20.49 19.55 -1.37
C VAL A 112 -19.41 18.46 -1.36
N LYS A 113 -19.10 17.88 -2.52
CA LYS A 113 -18.04 16.88 -2.64
C LYS A 113 -16.68 17.39 -2.17
N SER A 114 -16.33 18.63 -2.51
CA SER A 114 -15.07 19.27 -2.07
C SER A 114 -15.04 19.53 -0.57
N VAL A 115 -16.17 19.93 0.03
CA VAL A 115 -16.32 20.13 1.47
C VAL A 115 -16.17 18.79 2.21
N ILE A 116 -16.83 17.72 1.75
CA ILE A 116 -16.64 16.37 2.34
C ILE A 116 -15.17 15.94 2.24
N ALA A 117 -14.53 16.09 1.07
CA ALA A 117 -13.13 15.73 0.90
C ALA A 117 -12.21 16.54 1.82
N SER A 118 -12.44 17.84 1.96
CA SER A 118 -11.71 18.71 2.90
C SER A 118 -11.93 18.28 4.35
N SER A 119 -13.16 17.97 4.76
CA SER A 119 -13.46 17.49 6.12
C SER A 119 -12.75 16.19 6.43
N MET A 120 -12.68 15.27 5.46
CA MET A 120 -11.91 14.03 5.60
C MET A 120 -10.41 14.30 5.76
N VAL A 121 -9.82 15.21 4.97
CA VAL A 121 -8.39 15.55 5.04
C VAL A 121 -8.02 16.15 6.39
N HIS A 122 -8.85 17.05 6.93
CA HIS A 122 -8.56 17.77 8.17
C HIS A 122 -9.11 17.07 9.43
N GLY A 123 -9.75 15.91 9.28
CA GLY A 123 -10.33 15.17 10.42
C GLY A 123 -11.47 15.91 11.12
N GLU A 124 -12.25 16.70 10.39
CA GLU A 124 -13.31 17.54 10.96
C GLU A 124 -14.46 16.71 11.56
N SER A 125 -15.12 17.28 12.58
CA SER A 125 -16.34 16.71 13.16
C SER A 125 -17.51 16.77 12.17
N ILE A 126 -18.50 15.89 12.35
CA ILE A 126 -19.73 15.93 11.53
C ILE A 126 -20.45 17.27 11.72
N ARG A 127 -20.41 17.80 12.94
CA ARG A 127 -20.93 19.12 13.29
C ARG A 127 -20.21 20.22 12.50
N GLY A 128 -18.87 20.21 12.50
CA GLY A 128 -18.07 21.17 11.72
C GLY A 128 -18.36 21.08 10.23
N PHE A 129 -18.55 19.87 9.68
CA PHE A 129 -19.00 19.68 8.31
C PHE A 129 -20.37 20.35 8.04
N VAL A 130 -21.37 20.10 8.89
CA VAL A 130 -22.73 20.67 8.76
C VAL A 130 -22.70 22.19 8.83
N GLU A 131 -21.92 22.76 9.76
CA GLU A 131 -21.73 24.20 9.90
C GLU A 131 -21.12 24.82 8.63
N ARG A 132 -20.07 24.21 8.05
CA ARG A 132 -19.46 24.70 6.81
C ARG A 132 -20.39 24.60 5.61
N VAL A 133 -21.11 23.50 5.45
CA VAL A 133 -22.10 23.37 4.38
C VAL A 133 -23.22 24.40 4.53
N GLY A 134 -23.62 24.66 5.77
CA GLY A 134 -24.62 25.68 6.10
C GLY A 134 -24.19 27.11 5.81
N ALA A 135 -22.91 27.41 6.00
CA ALA A 135 -22.33 28.73 5.74
C ALA A 135 -21.91 28.94 4.26
N ASP A 136 -21.94 27.90 3.42
CA ASP A 136 -21.46 27.98 2.05
C ASP A 136 -22.51 28.62 1.12
N GLU A 137 -22.13 29.69 0.44
CA GLU A 137 -23.03 30.47 -0.41
C GLU A 137 -23.53 29.68 -1.63
N ILE A 138 -22.68 28.84 -2.25
CA ILE A 138 -23.05 28.06 -3.44
C ILE A 138 -24.08 27.00 -3.07
N ILE A 139 -23.90 26.37 -1.91
CA ILE A 139 -24.82 25.35 -1.39
C ILE A 139 -26.12 26.02 -0.93
N SER A 140 -26.03 27.15 -0.23
CA SER A 140 -27.19 27.95 0.20
C SER A 140 -28.06 28.41 -0.96
N GLN A 141 -27.45 28.93 -2.03
CA GLN A 141 -28.15 29.38 -3.23
C GLN A 141 -28.83 28.24 -4.01
N SER A 142 -28.39 26.98 -3.80
CA SER A 142 -29.06 25.80 -4.34
C SER A 142 -30.38 25.47 -3.63
N GLY A 143 -30.82 26.31 -2.68
CA GLY A 143 -32.07 26.17 -1.92
C GLY A 143 -31.94 25.25 -0.70
N PHE A 144 -30.71 24.88 -0.34
CA PHE A 144 -30.44 23.89 0.69
C PHE A 144 -29.25 24.32 1.57
N SER A 145 -29.50 25.20 2.54
CA SER A 145 -28.57 25.41 3.67
C SER A 145 -29.32 25.45 5.00
N LEU A 146 -28.72 24.79 6.00
CA LEU A 146 -29.11 24.69 7.44
C LEU A 146 -30.50 24.17 7.82
N THR A 147 -31.51 24.16 6.95
CA THR A 147 -32.88 23.79 7.35
C THR A 147 -33.06 22.32 7.74
N LYS A 148 -32.10 21.45 7.43
CA LYS A 148 -32.15 20.00 7.72
C LYS A 148 -30.78 19.43 8.10
N PRO A 149 -30.27 19.67 9.32
CA PRO A 149 -28.97 19.16 9.77
C PRO A 149 -28.81 17.63 9.61
N TRP A 150 -29.87 16.88 9.95
CA TRP A 150 -29.93 15.42 9.80
C TRP A 150 -29.65 14.94 8.37
N TYR A 151 -30.05 15.72 7.35
CA TYR A 151 -29.83 15.35 5.95
C TYR A 151 -28.35 15.43 5.60
N TRP A 152 -27.68 16.49 6.06
CA TRP A 152 -26.26 16.68 5.83
C TRP A 152 -25.43 15.63 6.55
N GLU A 153 -25.88 15.17 7.72
CA GLU A 153 -25.28 14.02 8.39
C GLU A 153 -25.38 12.75 7.53
N VAL A 154 -26.56 12.45 6.98
CA VAL A 154 -26.76 11.30 6.07
C VAL A 154 -25.83 11.39 4.87
N VAL A 155 -25.77 12.57 4.21
CA VAL A 155 -24.91 12.81 3.04
C VAL A 155 -23.45 12.59 3.40
N TYR A 156 -22.99 13.16 4.51
CA TYR A 156 -21.62 13.04 4.97
C TYR A 156 -21.27 11.59 5.31
N ARG A 157 -21.99 10.99 6.26
CA ARG A 157 -21.73 9.65 6.79
C ARG A 157 -21.75 8.61 5.68
N THR A 158 -22.72 8.65 4.78
CA THR A 158 -22.83 7.70 3.66
C THR A 158 -21.63 7.79 2.72
N ASN A 159 -21.22 9.00 2.34
CA ASN A 159 -20.10 9.19 1.42
C ASN A 159 -18.75 8.85 2.06
N VAL A 160 -18.56 9.24 3.31
CA VAL A 160 -17.33 9.03 4.07
C VAL A 160 -17.12 7.55 4.37
N ILE A 161 -18.15 6.83 4.86
CA ILE A 161 -18.07 5.38 5.10
C ILE A 161 -17.82 4.60 3.80
N ALA A 162 -18.45 5.01 2.69
CA ALA A 162 -18.17 4.41 1.39
C ALA A 162 -16.73 4.62 0.93
N ALA A 163 -16.19 5.83 1.10
CA ALA A 163 -14.81 6.13 0.76
C ALA A 163 -13.81 5.34 1.61
N TYR A 164 -14.04 5.25 2.91
CA TYR A 164 -13.18 4.50 3.83
C TYR A 164 -13.22 3.00 3.55
N ASN A 165 -14.40 2.39 3.39
CA ASN A 165 -14.49 0.96 3.09
C ASN A 165 -13.92 0.62 1.71
N ALA A 166 -14.08 1.50 0.72
CA ALA A 166 -13.41 1.33 -0.57
C ALA A 166 -11.87 1.35 -0.45
N GLY A 167 -11.33 2.27 0.36
CA GLY A 167 -9.90 2.29 0.68
C GLY A 167 -9.48 1.02 1.42
N ARG A 168 -10.28 0.58 2.39
CA ARG A 168 -9.98 -0.62 3.17
C ARG A 168 -9.90 -1.87 2.32
N PHE A 169 -10.87 -2.02 1.43
CA PHE A 169 -10.91 -3.15 0.54
C PHE A 169 -9.76 -3.15 -0.49
N GLU A 170 -9.39 -1.99 -1.02
CA GLU A 170 -8.22 -1.86 -1.92
C GLU A 170 -6.90 -2.17 -1.21
N GLY A 171 -6.72 -1.69 0.02
CA GLY A 171 -5.56 -2.03 0.85
C GLY A 171 -5.45 -3.54 1.08
N ALA A 172 -6.55 -4.18 1.45
CA ALA A 172 -6.61 -5.63 1.64
C ALA A 172 -6.17 -6.41 0.38
N LYS A 173 -6.66 -5.99 -0.80
CA LYS A 173 -6.26 -6.59 -2.08
C LYS A 173 -4.79 -6.35 -2.44
N THR A 174 -4.29 -5.15 -2.18
CA THR A 174 -2.90 -4.75 -2.49
C THR A 174 -1.90 -5.59 -1.70
N TYR A 175 -2.18 -5.79 -0.41
CA TYR A 175 -1.33 -6.57 0.50
C TYR A 175 -1.81 -8.01 0.68
N LYS A 176 -2.40 -8.64 -0.36
CA LYS A 176 -2.88 -10.05 -0.31
C LYS A 176 -1.81 -11.07 0.08
N ASN A 177 -0.54 -10.72 -0.10
CA ASN A 177 0.59 -11.55 0.35
C ASN A 177 0.70 -11.58 1.88
N ARG A 178 0.13 -10.59 2.59
CA ARG A 178 0.16 -10.44 4.05
C ARG A 178 -1.23 -10.53 4.71
N ILE A 179 -2.29 -10.13 4.00
CA ILE A 179 -3.68 -10.18 4.47
C ILE A 179 -4.36 -11.41 3.87
N GLN A 180 -4.86 -12.29 4.73
CA GLN A 180 -5.41 -13.58 4.34
C GLN A 180 -6.94 -13.53 4.16
N TYR A 181 -7.64 -12.89 5.09
CA TYR A 181 -9.09 -12.82 5.12
C TYR A 181 -9.56 -11.40 5.40
N LEU A 182 -10.84 -11.15 5.14
CA LEU A 182 -11.56 -9.99 5.62
C LEU A 182 -12.66 -10.46 6.57
N THR A 183 -12.93 -9.68 7.61
CA THR A 183 -14.08 -9.86 8.50
C THR A 183 -14.98 -8.65 8.42
N PHE A 184 -16.27 -8.86 8.20
CA PHE A 184 -17.26 -7.80 8.31
C PHE A 184 -17.53 -7.49 9.78
N ILE A 185 -17.50 -6.20 10.14
CA ILE A 185 -17.70 -5.72 11.51
C ILE A 185 -18.84 -4.69 11.51
N ALA A 186 -19.90 -4.98 12.25
CA ALA A 186 -20.96 -4.05 12.60
C ALA A 186 -20.73 -3.48 14.01
N ILE A 187 -21.36 -2.35 14.32
CA ILE A 187 -21.27 -1.71 15.65
C ILE A 187 -22.16 -2.43 16.68
N LEU A 188 -23.19 -3.13 16.21
CA LEU A 188 -24.13 -3.93 17.02
C LEU A 188 -24.89 -3.15 18.11
N ASP A 189 -25.06 -1.85 17.94
CA ASP A 189 -25.95 -1.03 18.79
C ASP A 189 -27.42 -1.10 18.35
N GLU A 190 -28.31 -0.35 19.02
CA GLU A 190 -29.74 -0.27 18.67
C GLU A 190 -30.00 0.19 17.23
N ARG A 191 -29.13 1.04 16.68
CA ARG A 191 -29.26 1.60 15.32
C ARG A 191 -28.66 0.70 14.24
N THR A 192 -28.11 -0.45 14.59
CA THR A 192 -27.59 -1.41 13.63
C THR A 192 -28.76 -2.14 12.96
N THR A 193 -28.83 -2.11 11.65
CA THR A 193 -29.89 -2.77 10.87
C THR A 193 -29.72 -4.28 10.87
N ASP A 194 -30.81 -5.03 10.66
CA ASP A 194 -30.77 -6.49 10.55
C ASP A 194 -29.84 -6.96 9.43
N ILE A 195 -29.73 -6.20 8.34
CA ILE A 195 -28.75 -6.42 7.27
C ILE A 195 -27.34 -6.46 7.87
N CYS A 196 -26.93 -5.40 8.59
CA CYS A 196 -25.59 -5.34 9.16
C CYS A 196 -25.38 -6.32 10.31
N ARG A 197 -26.39 -6.63 11.11
CA ARG A 197 -26.30 -7.66 12.16
C ARG A 197 -26.08 -9.04 11.55
N SER A 198 -26.79 -9.37 10.47
CA SER A 198 -26.64 -10.67 9.78
C SER A 198 -25.28 -10.85 9.13
N TYR A 199 -24.59 -9.75 8.80
CA TYR A 199 -23.27 -9.79 8.20
C TYR A 199 -22.14 -9.79 9.23
N ASP A 200 -22.41 -9.42 10.47
CA ASP A 200 -21.37 -9.31 11.50
C ASP A 200 -20.65 -10.64 11.71
N GLY A 201 -19.31 -10.57 11.75
CA GLY A 201 -18.47 -11.74 11.92
C GLY A 201 -18.31 -12.61 10.67
N ILE A 202 -18.90 -12.26 9.52
CA ILE A 202 -18.61 -12.95 8.26
C ILE A 202 -17.13 -12.81 7.94
N THR A 203 -16.40 -13.93 7.92
CA THR A 203 -14.97 -13.98 7.58
C THR A 203 -14.74 -14.85 6.36
N ARG A 204 -14.16 -14.26 5.31
CA ARG A 204 -13.88 -14.92 4.01
C ARG A 204 -12.55 -14.45 3.42
N PRO A 205 -11.92 -15.24 2.52
CA PRO A 205 -10.78 -14.80 1.73
C PRO A 205 -10.96 -13.43 1.08
N VAL A 206 -9.89 -12.65 0.96
CA VAL A 206 -9.92 -11.28 0.39
C VAL A 206 -10.49 -11.26 -1.03
N ASP A 207 -10.30 -12.34 -1.78
CA ASP A 207 -10.73 -12.54 -3.17
C ASP A 207 -12.10 -13.24 -3.29
N ASP A 208 -12.77 -13.52 -2.18
CA ASP A 208 -14.09 -14.14 -2.22
C ASP A 208 -15.13 -13.22 -2.89
N PRO A 209 -15.91 -13.71 -3.88
CA PRO A 209 -16.94 -12.92 -4.55
C PRO A 209 -18.02 -12.35 -3.63
N ILE A 210 -18.20 -12.87 -2.41
CA ILE A 210 -19.16 -12.31 -1.45
C ILE A 210 -18.90 -10.82 -1.17
N TRP A 211 -17.64 -10.38 -1.21
CA TRP A 211 -17.27 -8.98 -0.98
C TRP A 211 -17.76 -8.07 -2.11
N GLU A 212 -18.16 -8.61 -3.27
CA GLU A 212 -18.87 -7.85 -4.30
C GLU A 212 -20.30 -7.46 -3.89
N LYS A 213 -20.86 -8.14 -2.89
CA LYS A 213 -22.24 -7.96 -2.46
C LYS A 213 -22.36 -7.27 -1.10
N ILE A 214 -21.52 -7.63 -0.14
CA ILE A 214 -21.72 -7.24 1.28
C ILE A 214 -20.75 -6.15 1.77
N THR A 215 -19.84 -5.67 0.92
CA THR A 215 -18.87 -4.65 1.35
C THR A 215 -19.59 -3.34 1.70
N PRO A 216 -19.42 -2.81 2.93
CA PRO A 216 -20.15 -1.61 3.33
C PRO A 216 -19.81 -0.38 2.47
N PRO A 217 -20.74 0.60 2.37
CA PRO A 217 -22.03 0.64 3.05
C PRO A 217 -23.09 -0.22 2.36
N ASN A 218 -23.99 -0.80 3.16
CA ASN A 218 -25.09 -1.66 2.67
C ASN A 218 -26.48 -0.98 2.77
N HIS A 219 -26.54 0.23 3.33
CA HIS A 219 -27.73 1.06 3.50
C HIS A 219 -27.33 2.49 3.86
N PHE A 220 -28.29 3.43 3.85
CA PHE A 220 -28.06 4.80 4.34
C PHE A 220 -27.68 4.81 5.82
N GLN A 221 -26.75 5.69 6.19
CA GLN A 221 -26.17 5.76 7.55
C GLN A 221 -25.52 4.45 8.04
N CYS A 222 -25.11 3.56 7.14
CA CYS A 222 -24.32 2.39 7.52
C CYS A 222 -23.04 2.81 8.26
N ARG A 223 -22.74 2.12 9.36
CA ARG A 223 -21.55 2.37 10.21
C ARG A 223 -20.61 1.16 10.28
N SER A 224 -20.93 0.11 9.53
CA SER A 224 -20.12 -1.10 9.45
C SER A 224 -18.83 -0.89 8.65
N THR A 225 -17.85 -1.73 8.92
CA THR A 225 -16.54 -1.74 8.25
C THR A 225 -16.10 -3.16 7.91
N VAL A 226 -15.08 -3.29 7.08
CA VAL A 226 -14.30 -4.52 6.95
C VAL A 226 -12.99 -4.41 7.74
N ARG A 227 -12.61 -5.49 8.43
CA ARG A 227 -11.35 -5.67 9.16
C ARG A 227 -10.45 -6.62 8.39
N ALA A 228 -9.18 -6.26 8.21
CA ALA A 228 -8.20 -7.16 7.64
C ALA A 228 -7.79 -8.22 8.67
N VAL A 229 -7.70 -9.48 8.25
CA VAL A 229 -7.14 -10.58 9.04
C VAL A 229 -5.80 -10.95 8.45
N TRP A 230 -4.73 -10.80 9.24
CA TRP A 230 -3.37 -10.97 8.76
C TRP A 230 -2.94 -12.44 8.79
N LYS A 231 -2.03 -12.83 7.90
CA LYS A 231 -1.51 -14.20 7.86
C LYS A 231 -0.82 -14.63 9.16
N TYR A 232 -0.20 -13.69 9.86
CA TYR A 232 0.53 -13.90 11.10
C TYR A 232 -0.33 -13.72 12.37
N GLU A 233 -1.62 -13.38 12.23
CA GLU A 233 -2.53 -13.27 13.37
C GLU A 233 -2.69 -14.65 14.04
N LYS A 234 -2.44 -14.74 15.36
CA LYS A 234 -2.49 -16.01 16.12
C LYS A 234 -3.93 -16.53 16.24
N ASP A 235 -4.86 -15.64 16.59
CA ASP A 235 -6.28 -15.97 16.82
C ASP A 235 -7.15 -15.53 15.63
N LYS A 236 -7.12 -16.32 14.56
CA LYS A 236 -7.90 -16.02 13.35
C LYS A 236 -9.39 -16.31 13.57
N PRO A 237 -10.29 -15.43 13.11
CA PRO A 237 -11.71 -15.74 13.08
C PRO A 237 -12.00 -17.00 12.24
N LYS A 238 -13.04 -17.75 12.63
CA LYS A 238 -13.49 -18.91 11.85
C LYS A 238 -14.04 -18.46 10.50
N LEU A 239 -13.68 -19.17 9.44
CA LEU A 239 -14.23 -18.91 8.12
C LEU A 239 -15.72 -19.26 8.09
N THR A 240 -16.51 -18.32 7.58
CA THR A 240 -17.93 -18.55 7.31
C THR A 240 -18.07 -19.54 6.16
N SER A 241 -18.93 -20.55 6.32
CA SER A 241 -19.15 -21.56 5.28
C SER A 241 -19.95 -20.97 4.12
N LYS A 242 -19.81 -21.51 2.91
CA LYS A 242 -20.58 -21.01 1.75
C LYS A 242 -22.09 -21.15 1.95
N LYS A 243 -22.53 -22.21 2.64
CA LYS A 243 -23.93 -22.46 2.95
C LYS A 243 -24.51 -21.33 3.81
N ASP A 244 -23.76 -20.84 4.79
CA ASP A 244 -24.18 -19.74 5.66
C ASP A 244 -24.23 -18.38 4.93
N LEU A 245 -23.74 -18.30 3.68
CA LEU A 245 -23.80 -17.10 2.85
C LEU A 245 -25.01 -17.09 1.89
N GLU A 246 -25.70 -18.23 1.71
CA GLU A 246 -26.76 -18.38 0.71
C GLU A 246 -28.05 -17.62 1.11
N ASP A 247 -28.33 -17.55 2.42
CA ASP A 247 -29.55 -16.97 2.98
C ASP A 247 -29.38 -15.54 3.53
N LEU A 248 -28.32 -14.84 3.10
CA LEU A 248 -28.06 -13.48 3.58
C LEU A 248 -29.07 -12.48 2.99
N PRO A 249 -29.57 -11.52 3.80
CA PRO A 249 -30.40 -10.44 3.28
C PRO A 249 -29.61 -9.64 2.24
N ILE A 250 -30.29 -9.05 1.26
CA ILE A 250 -29.63 -8.24 0.23
C ILE A 250 -29.46 -6.81 0.79
N PRO A 251 -28.36 -6.09 0.44
CA PRO A 251 -28.25 -4.67 0.75
C PRO A 251 -29.48 -3.87 0.30
N GLN A 252 -29.71 -2.72 0.95
CA GLN A 252 -30.75 -1.78 0.52
C GLN A 252 -30.54 -1.42 -0.96
N GLU A 253 -31.63 -1.22 -1.71
CA GLU A 253 -31.56 -0.84 -3.12
C GLU A 253 -30.61 0.35 -3.34
N GLY A 254 -29.68 0.21 -4.29
CA GLY A 254 -28.64 1.21 -4.58
C GLY A 254 -27.35 1.05 -3.78
N PHE A 255 -27.27 0.08 -2.86
CA PHE A 255 -26.07 -0.29 -2.10
C PHE A 255 -25.52 -1.68 -2.44
N ASP A 256 -26.05 -2.32 -3.48
CA ASP A 256 -25.64 -3.62 -4.02
C ASP A 256 -24.40 -3.55 -4.92
N ALA A 257 -23.73 -2.38 -4.97
CA ALA A 257 -22.55 -2.12 -5.76
C ALA A 257 -21.28 -2.04 -4.90
N SER A 258 -20.26 -2.82 -5.27
CA SER A 258 -19.03 -2.94 -4.47
C SER A 258 -17.79 -2.25 -5.08
N PRO A 259 -16.86 -1.79 -4.24
CA PRO A 259 -15.55 -1.26 -4.66
C PRO A 259 -14.65 -2.28 -5.37
N VAL A 260 -15.01 -3.58 -5.40
CA VAL A 260 -14.18 -4.68 -5.94
C VAL A 260 -13.74 -4.45 -7.39
N ASP A 261 -14.54 -3.72 -8.19
CA ASP A 261 -14.31 -3.44 -9.62
C ASP A 261 -14.18 -1.92 -9.93
N TRP A 262 -13.65 -1.14 -8.99
CA TRP A 262 -13.50 0.31 -9.12
C TRP A 262 -12.77 0.78 -10.39
N TRP A 263 -11.88 -0.02 -10.97
CA TRP A 263 -11.15 0.33 -12.21
C TRP A 263 -11.91 0.01 -13.51
N LYS A 264 -12.90 -0.90 -13.51
CA LYS A 264 -13.61 -1.28 -14.74
C LYS A 264 -14.71 -0.28 -15.11
N VAL A 265 -14.59 0.49 -16.19
CA VAL A 265 -15.66 1.43 -16.57
C VAL A 265 -16.97 0.65 -16.83
N PRO A 266 -18.07 0.93 -16.11
CA PRO A 266 -19.35 0.27 -16.30
C PRO A 266 -19.89 0.46 -17.72
N LYS A 267 -20.66 -0.53 -18.22
CA LYS A 267 -21.19 -0.52 -19.58
C LYS A 267 -22.07 0.71 -19.86
N GLU A 268 -22.92 1.11 -18.91
CA GLU A 268 -23.78 2.28 -19.08
C GLU A 268 -23.00 3.60 -19.10
N MET A 269 -21.89 3.70 -18.36
CA MET A 269 -20.99 4.87 -18.46
C MET A 269 -20.28 4.92 -19.82
N MET A 270 -19.92 3.76 -20.38
CA MET A 270 -19.34 3.67 -21.74
C MET A 270 -20.36 4.01 -22.82
N LYS A 271 -21.63 3.62 -22.64
CA LYS A 271 -22.72 3.95 -23.56
C LYS A 271 -22.97 5.46 -23.61
N ARG A 272 -23.08 6.11 -22.45
CA ARG A 272 -23.16 7.58 -22.36
C ARG A 272 -21.93 8.27 -22.91
N ALA A 273 -20.73 7.77 -22.61
CA ALA A 273 -19.51 8.30 -23.20
C ALA A 273 -19.51 8.23 -24.75
N ALA A 274 -20.16 7.22 -25.34
CA ALA A 274 -20.32 7.12 -26.78
C ALA A 274 -21.39 8.10 -27.31
N GLU A 275 -22.50 8.26 -26.61
CA GLU A 275 -23.55 9.25 -26.92
C GLU A 275 -23.02 10.69 -26.89
N TYR A 276 -22.15 11.02 -25.92
CA TYR A 276 -21.48 12.32 -25.82
C TYR A 276 -20.19 12.43 -26.66
N GLY A 277 -19.85 11.44 -27.48
CA GLY A 277 -18.68 11.47 -28.37
C GLY A 277 -17.29 11.33 -27.71
N VAL A 278 -17.22 11.14 -26.39
CA VAL A 278 -15.97 11.08 -25.59
C VAL A 278 -15.40 9.67 -25.39
N ALA A 279 -16.11 8.62 -25.81
CA ALA A 279 -15.68 7.23 -25.60
C ALA A 279 -14.33 6.88 -26.24
N LYS A 280 -14.00 7.47 -27.41
CA LYS A 280 -12.71 7.24 -28.08
C LYS A 280 -11.55 7.83 -27.26
N GLU A 281 -11.74 9.00 -26.66
CA GLU A 281 -10.74 9.66 -25.82
C GLU A 281 -10.53 8.93 -24.49
N ILE A 282 -11.61 8.43 -23.88
CA ILE A 282 -11.53 7.62 -22.65
C ILE A 282 -10.73 6.35 -22.89
N LYS A 283 -11.01 5.60 -23.98
CA LYS A 283 -10.23 4.40 -24.33
C LYS A 283 -8.76 4.70 -24.59
N LYS A 284 -8.47 5.77 -25.35
CA LYS A 284 -7.09 6.20 -25.61
C LYS A 284 -6.35 6.54 -24.32
N LYS A 285 -6.98 7.33 -23.43
CA LYS A 285 -6.40 7.77 -22.15
C LYS A 285 -6.28 6.62 -21.15
N GLU A 286 -7.20 5.67 -21.15
CA GLU A 286 -7.10 4.41 -20.38
C GLU A 286 -5.90 3.59 -20.86
N GLU A 287 -5.70 3.44 -22.17
CA GLU A 287 -4.57 2.71 -22.73
C GLU A 287 -3.23 3.39 -22.43
N GLU A 288 -3.16 4.71 -22.54
CA GLU A 288 -2.00 5.53 -22.13
C GLU A 288 -1.73 5.43 -20.63
N THR A 289 -2.78 5.47 -19.80
CA THR A 289 -2.66 5.37 -18.34
C THR A 289 -2.28 3.95 -17.92
N ARG A 290 -2.78 2.92 -18.58
CA ARG A 290 -2.42 1.51 -18.38
C ARG A 290 -0.96 1.26 -18.78
N LYS A 291 -0.49 1.88 -19.87
CA LYS A 291 0.93 1.88 -20.26
C LYS A 291 1.81 2.60 -19.23
N LYS A 292 1.32 3.71 -18.63
CA LYS A 292 2.01 4.43 -17.53
C LYS A 292 2.02 3.66 -16.18
N ILE A 293 0.97 2.90 -15.89
CA ILE A 293 0.80 2.18 -14.60
C ILE A 293 1.56 0.85 -14.60
N LYS A 294 1.75 0.22 -15.77
CA LYS A 294 2.45 -1.06 -15.87
C LYS A 294 3.96 -0.80 -15.89
N LYS A 295 4.53 -0.45 -14.73
CA LYS A 295 5.97 -0.45 -14.54
C LYS A 295 6.51 -1.86 -14.81
N THR A 296 7.55 -1.94 -15.61
CA THR A 296 8.33 -3.15 -15.81
C THR A 296 8.91 -3.62 -14.47
N VAL A 297 9.25 -4.91 -14.37
CA VAL A 297 9.90 -5.47 -13.17
C VAL A 297 11.17 -4.68 -12.84
N GLU A 298 11.93 -4.32 -13.87
CA GLU A 298 13.14 -3.51 -13.76
C GLU A 298 12.85 -2.14 -13.11
N GLU A 299 11.88 -1.38 -13.62
CA GLU A 299 11.54 -0.05 -13.06
C GLU A 299 11.15 -0.11 -11.58
N LYS A 300 10.46 -1.17 -11.15
CA LYS A 300 10.11 -1.34 -9.72
C LYS A 300 11.35 -1.58 -8.86
N ILE A 301 12.31 -2.36 -9.35
CA ILE A 301 13.57 -2.63 -8.64
C ILE A 301 14.41 -1.35 -8.54
N ILE A 302 14.49 -0.58 -9.64
CA ILE A 302 15.25 0.67 -9.70
C ILE A 302 14.75 1.69 -8.66
N GLU A 303 13.44 1.76 -8.41
CA GLU A 303 12.88 2.65 -7.40
C GLU A 303 13.34 2.31 -5.98
N GLU A 304 13.45 1.02 -5.68
CA GLU A 304 13.98 0.57 -4.39
C GLU A 304 15.51 0.76 -4.32
N GLU A 305 16.24 0.54 -5.42
CA GLU A 305 17.69 0.80 -5.49
C GLU A 305 18.03 2.26 -5.14
N LYS A 306 17.22 3.22 -5.59
CA LYS A 306 17.38 4.66 -5.24
C LYS A 306 17.35 4.91 -3.73
N ILE A 307 16.57 4.11 -3.00
CA ILE A 307 16.44 4.19 -1.54
C ILE A 307 17.60 3.45 -0.85
N LEU A 308 18.11 2.38 -1.46
CA LEU A 308 19.21 1.58 -0.93
C LEU A 308 20.58 2.26 -1.07
N ILE A 309 20.87 2.87 -2.21
CA ILE A 309 22.17 3.50 -2.54
C ILE A 309 22.70 4.46 -1.45
N PRO A 310 21.90 5.39 -0.87
CA PRO A 310 22.42 6.35 0.11
C PRO A 310 22.66 5.76 1.52
N ARG A 311 22.26 4.51 1.77
CA ARG A 311 22.36 3.90 3.11
C ARG A 311 23.81 3.64 3.51
N GLN A 312 24.08 3.84 4.81
CA GLN A 312 25.40 3.62 5.43
C GLN A 312 25.59 2.18 5.93
N THR A 313 24.53 1.36 5.89
CA THR A 313 24.53 -0.06 6.23
C THR A 313 24.00 -0.87 5.05
N GLU A 314 24.39 -2.14 4.96
CA GLU A 314 23.90 -3.03 3.92
C GLU A 314 22.45 -3.42 4.19
N LYS A 315 21.63 -3.30 3.16
CA LYS A 315 20.24 -3.75 3.13
C LYS A 315 19.96 -4.35 1.76
N GLY A 316 19.24 -5.45 1.76
CA GLY A 316 18.84 -6.17 0.57
C GLY A 316 17.34 -6.41 0.50
N ILE A 317 16.82 -6.53 -0.71
CA ILE A 317 15.39 -6.70 -0.99
C ILE A 317 15.24 -7.82 -2.02
N TRP A 318 14.37 -8.78 -1.70
CA TRP A 318 13.97 -9.87 -2.58
C TRP A 318 12.66 -9.51 -3.29
N PHE A 319 12.62 -9.75 -4.60
CA PHE A 319 11.46 -9.54 -5.46
C PHE A 319 11.01 -10.83 -6.12
N ASP A 320 9.70 -10.97 -6.33
CA ASP A 320 9.13 -12.02 -7.17
C ASP A 320 9.33 -11.74 -8.67
N GLU A 321 8.92 -12.69 -9.51
CA GLU A 321 8.97 -12.57 -10.98
C GLU A 321 8.17 -11.38 -11.56
N ASN A 322 7.29 -10.78 -10.76
CA ASN A 322 6.45 -9.64 -11.11
C ASN A 322 6.97 -8.32 -10.51
N GLY A 323 8.13 -8.34 -9.83
CA GLY A 323 8.75 -7.20 -9.18
C GLY A 323 8.05 -6.77 -7.88
N ASN A 324 7.33 -7.67 -7.21
CA ASN A 324 6.76 -7.38 -5.89
C ASN A 324 7.73 -7.84 -4.80
N ILE A 325 7.86 -7.05 -3.73
CA ILE A 325 8.75 -7.35 -2.61
C ILE A 325 8.24 -8.60 -1.85
N ILE A 326 9.09 -9.62 -1.80
CA ILE A 326 8.88 -10.85 -1.02
C ILE A 326 9.39 -10.64 0.41
N HIS A 327 10.63 -10.14 0.54
CA HIS A 327 11.34 -10.06 1.80
C HIS A 327 12.41 -8.95 1.78
N THR A 328 12.81 -8.47 2.95
CA THR A 328 13.90 -7.49 3.10
C THR A 328 14.88 -8.00 4.14
N ALA A 329 16.15 -8.10 3.77
CA ALA A 329 17.23 -8.55 4.65
C ALA A 329 18.06 -7.35 5.10
N GLU A 330 18.28 -7.21 6.41
CA GLU A 330 19.10 -6.14 6.98
C GLU A 330 20.42 -6.72 7.50
N GLY A 331 21.51 -6.08 7.08
CA GLY A 331 22.87 -6.50 7.36
C GLY A 331 23.62 -5.54 8.30
N THR A 332 24.87 -5.88 8.56
CA THR A 332 25.82 -4.96 9.20
C THR A 332 26.37 -3.97 8.16
N ARG A 333 27.53 -3.33 8.42
CA ARG A 333 28.19 -2.50 7.41
C ARG A 333 28.76 -3.30 6.22
N ASN A 334 28.96 -4.62 6.37
CA ASN A 334 29.73 -5.44 5.43
C ASN A 334 29.11 -6.82 5.12
N GLU A 335 27.96 -7.17 5.69
CA GLU A 335 27.33 -8.46 5.38
C GLU A 335 25.82 -8.45 5.64
N ILE A 336 25.09 -9.18 4.79
CA ILE A 336 23.69 -9.57 4.99
C ILE A 336 23.63 -11.05 5.34
N ARG A 337 22.99 -11.40 6.47
CA ARG A 337 22.79 -12.80 6.88
C ARG A 337 21.39 -13.28 6.52
N PHE A 338 21.30 -14.44 5.87
CA PHE A 338 20.03 -15.07 5.49
C PHE A 338 19.63 -16.15 6.50
N LEU A 339 18.34 -16.24 6.85
CA LEU A 339 17.81 -17.30 7.70
C LEU A 339 17.44 -18.52 6.84
N ARG A 340 17.73 -19.72 7.34
CA ARG A 340 17.49 -21.00 6.63
C ARG A 340 16.02 -21.25 6.26
N ALA A 341 15.07 -20.59 6.94
CA ALA A 341 13.63 -20.68 6.65
C ALA A 341 13.19 -19.90 5.40
N GLU A 342 14.08 -19.15 4.75
CA GLU A 342 13.81 -18.26 3.60
C GLU A 342 14.16 -18.91 2.25
N GLU A 343 14.70 -20.13 2.25
CA GLU A 343 15.31 -20.79 1.07
C GLU A 343 14.29 -21.20 -0.02
N GLU A 344 13.03 -21.51 0.35
CA GLU A 344 11.97 -21.83 -0.62
C GLU A 344 11.35 -20.60 -1.29
N ALA A 345 11.21 -19.50 -0.54
CA ALA A 345 10.58 -18.26 -1.04
C ALA A 345 11.50 -17.43 -1.94
N THR A 346 12.81 -17.74 -1.93
CA THR A 346 13.86 -17.01 -2.66
C THR A 346 14.28 -17.71 -3.97
N ARG A 347 13.82 -18.93 -4.21
CA ARG A 347 14.05 -19.63 -5.49
C ARG A 347 13.35 -18.89 -6.63
N ASN A 348 14.08 -18.66 -7.73
CA ASN A 348 13.64 -17.82 -8.87
C ASN A 348 13.39 -16.33 -8.56
N ALA A 349 13.74 -15.85 -7.37
CA ALA A 349 13.57 -14.45 -6.99
C ALA A 349 14.71 -13.57 -7.54
N ILE A 350 14.48 -12.26 -7.58
CA ILE A 350 15.50 -11.25 -7.89
C ILE A 350 15.92 -10.60 -6.57
N PHE A 351 17.21 -10.53 -6.29
CA PHE A 351 17.73 -9.85 -5.10
C PHE A 351 18.51 -8.60 -5.50
N THR A 352 18.27 -7.49 -4.82
CA THR A 352 19.11 -6.28 -4.93
C THR A 352 19.57 -5.84 -3.55
N HIS A 353 20.80 -5.38 -3.41
CA HIS A 353 21.35 -4.88 -2.14
C HIS A 353 22.38 -3.78 -2.37
N ASN A 354 22.59 -2.90 -1.38
CA ASN A 354 23.60 -1.85 -1.48
C ASN A 354 24.97 -2.25 -0.92
N HIS A 355 26.03 -1.72 -1.51
CA HIS A 355 27.40 -1.76 -0.98
C HIS A 355 27.84 -0.34 -0.56
N PRO A 356 27.70 0.04 0.72
CA PRO A 356 28.01 1.40 1.19
C PRO A 356 29.46 1.85 0.94
N ARG A 357 30.41 0.91 1.03
CA ARG A 357 31.83 1.17 0.79
C ARG A 357 32.17 1.29 -0.70
N GLY A 358 31.25 0.84 -1.55
CA GLY A 358 31.40 0.79 -3.00
C GLY A 358 32.24 -0.39 -3.46
N SER A 359 31.66 -1.21 -4.32
CA SER A 359 32.29 -2.30 -5.06
C SER A 359 31.25 -3.07 -5.87
N SER A 360 31.70 -3.95 -6.77
CA SER A 360 30.85 -4.99 -7.34
C SER A 360 30.70 -6.19 -6.37
N PHE A 361 30.21 -7.32 -6.87
CA PHE A 361 29.93 -8.51 -6.05
C PHE A 361 31.18 -9.03 -5.32
N SER A 362 30.97 -9.47 -4.08
CA SER A 362 31.86 -10.42 -3.41
C SER A 362 31.63 -11.85 -3.96
N PRO A 363 32.61 -12.76 -3.83
CA PRO A 363 32.38 -14.18 -4.09
C PRO A 363 31.19 -14.74 -3.29
N GLU A 364 31.00 -14.26 -2.07
CA GLU A 364 29.92 -14.66 -1.16
C GLU A 364 28.53 -14.28 -1.71
N ASP A 365 28.40 -13.13 -2.36
CA ASP A 365 27.15 -12.71 -3.00
C ASP A 365 26.74 -13.69 -4.10
N ILE A 366 27.68 -14.07 -4.95
CA ILE A 366 27.44 -15.00 -6.06
C ILE A 366 27.23 -16.42 -5.54
N TYR A 367 27.96 -16.83 -4.49
CA TYR A 367 27.69 -18.08 -3.80
C TYR A 367 26.26 -18.11 -3.27
N CYS A 368 25.79 -17.05 -2.61
CA CYS A 368 24.41 -16.95 -2.12
C CYS A 368 23.41 -17.04 -3.27
N ALA A 369 23.64 -16.32 -4.37
CA ALA A 369 22.75 -16.37 -5.53
C ALA A 369 22.58 -17.79 -6.10
N MET A 370 23.67 -18.55 -6.19
CA MET A 370 23.66 -19.94 -6.65
C MET A 370 23.12 -20.91 -5.59
N HIS A 371 23.38 -20.65 -4.30
CA HIS A 371 22.88 -21.44 -3.17
C HIS A 371 21.35 -21.42 -3.09
N PHE A 372 20.76 -20.22 -3.20
CA PHE A 372 19.32 -20.00 -3.17
C PHE A 372 18.64 -20.21 -4.53
N ASN A 373 19.43 -20.48 -5.58
CA ASN A 373 18.94 -20.58 -6.95
C ASN A 373 18.10 -19.34 -7.36
N ALA A 374 18.62 -18.16 -6.99
CA ALA A 374 18.05 -16.87 -7.36
C ALA A 374 18.08 -16.70 -8.88
N ARG A 375 17.09 -16.00 -9.44
CA ARG A 375 17.05 -15.69 -10.87
C ARG A 375 18.06 -14.61 -11.24
N GLU A 376 18.25 -13.64 -10.36
CA GLU A 376 19.14 -12.50 -10.58
C GLU A 376 19.64 -11.97 -9.23
N MET A 377 20.94 -11.68 -9.17
CA MET A 377 21.62 -11.06 -8.05
C MET A 377 22.09 -9.68 -8.48
N ARG A 378 21.77 -8.65 -7.69
CA ARG A 378 22.11 -7.26 -7.98
C ARG A 378 22.77 -6.61 -6.77
N ALA A 379 23.78 -5.80 -7.04
CA ALA A 379 24.49 -5.00 -6.05
C ALA A 379 24.53 -3.55 -6.55
N CYS A 380 24.18 -2.58 -5.70
CA CYS A 380 24.19 -1.17 -6.06
C CYS A 380 25.10 -0.35 -5.13
N ASP A 381 25.98 0.45 -5.71
CA ASP A 381 26.82 1.39 -4.99
C ASP A 381 26.54 2.85 -5.45
N LYS A 382 27.31 3.79 -4.90
CA LYS A 382 27.20 5.23 -5.19
C LYS A 382 27.47 5.61 -6.66
N TRP A 383 28.06 4.72 -7.45
CA TRP A 383 28.44 4.88 -8.85
C TRP A 383 27.66 3.99 -9.80
N TYR A 384 27.55 2.70 -9.48
CA TYR A 384 27.10 1.64 -10.39
C TYR A 384 26.19 0.63 -9.72
N THR A 385 25.30 0.05 -10.53
CA THR A 385 24.52 -1.14 -10.21
C THR A 385 25.02 -2.28 -11.09
N TYR A 386 25.32 -3.41 -10.45
CA TYR A 386 25.80 -4.62 -11.08
C TYR A 386 24.68 -5.67 -11.04
N SER A 387 24.58 -6.49 -12.08
CA SER A 387 23.59 -7.57 -12.16
C SER A 387 24.28 -8.85 -12.65
N MET A 388 23.97 -9.96 -12.00
CA MET A 388 24.35 -11.31 -12.40
C MET A 388 23.09 -12.16 -12.52
N LYS A 389 22.77 -12.63 -13.73
CA LYS A 389 21.57 -13.44 -13.99
C LYS A 389 21.90 -14.92 -14.05
N ARG A 390 20.91 -15.72 -13.62
CA ARG A 390 21.00 -17.17 -13.66
C ARG A 390 21.15 -17.70 -15.09
N MET A 391 22.12 -18.59 -15.27
CA MET A 391 22.28 -19.39 -16.47
C MET A 391 21.67 -20.79 -16.30
N GLU A 392 20.89 -21.26 -17.26
CA GLU A 392 20.34 -22.62 -17.22
C GLU A 392 21.47 -23.67 -17.24
N GLY A 393 21.43 -24.62 -16.30
CA GLY A 393 22.42 -25.70 -16.18
C GLY A 393 23.76 -25.33 -15.55
N LYS A 394 24.04 -24.04 -15.27
CA LYS A 394 25.30 -23.55 -14.65
C LYS A 394 25.03 -22.54 -13.53
N TRP A 395 24.26 -22.94 -12.52
CA TRP A 395 23.84 -22.06 -11.43
C TRP A 395 23.55 -22.81 -10.13
N ASP A 396 24.57 -23.48 -9.61
CA ASP A 396 24.50 -24.21 -8.35
C ASP A 396 25.81 -24.09 -7.55
N ARG A 397 25.78 -24.58 -6.32
CA ARG A 397 26.94 -24.52 -5.41
C ARG A 397 28.16 -25.27 -5.95
N LYS A 398 27.95 -26.35 -6.71
CA LYS A 398 29.04 -27.16 -7.25
C LYS A 398 29.78 -26.38 -8.32
N PHE A 399 29.05 -25.78 -9.24
CA PHE A 399 29.61 -24.90 -10.27
C PHE A 399 30.36 -23.71 -9.65
N PHE A 400 29.85 -23.12 -8.57
CA PHE A 400 30.56 -22.06 -7.86
C PHE A 400 31.92 -22.51 -7.33
N ILE A 401 31.94 -23.60 -6.57
CA ILE A 401 33.15 -24.10 -5.89
C ILE A 401 34.18 -24.60 -6.90
N GLU A 402 33.75 -25.32 -7.93
CA GLU A 402 34.67 -25.97 -8.88
C GLU A 402 35.16 -25.04 -9.99
N GLN A 403 34.38 -24.01 -10.36
CA GLN A 403 34.70 -23.18 -11.53
C GLN A 403 34.73 -21.69 -11.22
N VAL A 404 33.69 -21.13 -10.59
CA VAL A 404 33.59 -19.68 -10.38
C VAL A 404 34.64 -19.18 -9.40
N LYS A 405 34.76 -19.78 -8.21
CA LYS A 405 35.70 -19.33 -7.17
C LYS A 405 37.17 -19.45 -7.61
N PRO A 406 37.63 -20.56 -8.20
CA PRO A 406 39.00 -20.64 -8.71
C PRO A 406 39.29 -19.63 -9.84
N CYS A 407 38.32 -19.42 -10.75
CA CYS A 407 38.44 -18.44 -11.82
C CYS A 407 38.51 -17.01 -11.27
N TYR A 408 37.67 -16.69 -10.28
CA TYR A 408 37.68 -15.41 -9.59
C TYR A 408 39.02 -15.17 -8.89
N ASP A 409 39.52 -16.14 -8.11
CA ASP A 409 40.76 -15.99 -7.36
C ASP A 409 41.97 -15.74 -8.27
N ARG A 410 42.06 -16.46 -9.38
CA ARG A 410 43.12 -16.24 -10.38
C ARG A 410 43.05 -14.82 -10.96
N ASN A 411 41.88 -14.40 -11.42
CA ASN A 411 41.70 -13.05 -11.98
C ASN A 411 41.91 -11.95 -10.92
N TYR A 412 41.51 -12.20 -9.68
CA TYR A 412 41.73 -11.30 -8.55
C TYR A 412 43.23 -11.09 -8.32
N MET A 413 44.02 -12.17 -8.27
CA MET A 413 45.47 -12.06 -8.09
C MET A 413 46.13 -11.23 -9.20
N GLU A 414 45.75 -11.44 -10.46
CA GLU A 414 46.30 -10.65 -11.58
C GLU A 414 45.98 -9.15 -11.46
N VAL A 415 44.72 -8.82 -11.18
CA VAL A 415 44.28 -7.43 -11.07
C VAL A 415 44.88 -6.78 -9.82
N ALA A 416 44.89 -7.47 -8.68
CA ALA A 416 45.46 -6.95 -7.43
C ALA A 416 46.98 -6.67 -7.56
N VAL A 417 47.75 -7.59 -8.18
CA VAL A 417 49.18 -7.38 -8.43
C VAL A 417 49.41 -6.15 -9.33
N ARG A 418 48.55 -5.93 -10.33
CA ARG A 418 48.61 -4.73 -11.17
C ARG A 418 48.46 -3.44 -10.35
N PHE A 419 47.49 -3.39 -9.44
CA PHE A 419 47.27 -2.23 -8.56
C PHE A 419 48.42 -2.05 -7.55
N GLN A 420 48.98 -3.12 -7.00
CA GLN A 420 50.17 -3.05 -6.14
C GLN A 420 51.39 -2.47 -6.87
N LYS A 421 51.56 -2.83 -8.16
CA LYS A 421 52.63 -2.28 -8.99
C LYS A 421 52.42 -0.77 -9.22
N MET A 422 51.19 -0.33 -9.48
CA MET A 422 50.84 1.09 -9.62
C MET A 422 51.10 1.87 -8.33
N GLU A 423 50.75 1.32 -7.16
CA GLU A 423 51.06 1.95 -5.86
C GLU A 423 52.56 2.19 -5.72
N LYS A 424 53.35 1.16 -6.00
CA LYS A 424 54.81 1.25 -5.92
C LYS A 424 55.38 2.29 -6.89
N GLU A 425 54.93 2.30 -8.14
CA GLU A 425 55.41 3.23 -9.16
C GLU A 425 55.09 4.69 -8.81
N ARG A 426 53.88 4.98 -8.31
CA ARG A 426 53.49 6.33 -7.87
C ARG A 426 54.26 6.78 -6.65
N HIS A 427 54.46 5.89 -5.68
CA HIS A 427 55.29 6.16 -4.52
C HIS A 427 56.75 6.43 -4.90
N ASP A 428 57.33 5.61 -5.79
CA ASP A 428 58.70 5.78 -6.28
C ASP A 428 58.85 7.09 -7.09
N ALA A 429 57.76 7.61 -7.67
CA ALA A 429 57.70 8.92 -8.33
C ALA A 429 57.57 10.12 -7.37
N GLY A 430 57.53 9.87 -6.06
CA GLY A 430 57.52 10.90 -5.01
C GLY A 430 56.13 11.30 -4.50
N GLU A 431 55.07 10.59 -4.87
CA GLU A 431 53.72 10.81 -4.33
C GLU A 431 53.58 10.27 -2.89
N GLU A 432 52.73 10.89 -2.06
CA GLU A 432 52.53 10.45 -0.67
C GLU A 432 51.83 9.08 -0.62
N LEU A 433 52.49 8.09 -0.03
CA LEU A 433 52.03 6.69 0.00
C LEU A 433 50.59 6.52 0.51
N LEU A 434 50.20 7.28 1.52
CA LEU A 434 48.87 7.17 2.14
C LEU A 434 47.77 7.69 1.21
N GLU A 435 48.04 8.75 0.44
CA GLU A 435 47.12 9.32 -0.54
C GLU A 435 46.97 8.37 -1.74
N VAL A 436 48.10 7.89 -2.27
CA VAL A 436 48.14 6.91 -3.36
C VAL A 436 47.34 5.66 -3.01
N ARG A 437 47.50 5.13 -1.78
CA ARG A 437 46.73 3.97 -1.31
C ARG A 437 45.24 4.21 -1.31
N LYS A 438 44.78 5.33 -0.74
CA LYS A 438 43.34 5.65 -0.68
C LYS A 438 42.73 5.77 -2.08
N GLU A 439 43.42 6.41 -3.01
CA GLU A 439 42.96 6.56 -4.38
C GLU A 439 42.90 5.23 -5.12
N LEU A 440 43.94 4.40 -5.00
CA LEU A 440 43.99 3.10 -5.64
C LEU A 440 43.01 2.10 -5.02
N GLU A 441 42.75 2.17 -3.71
CA GLU A 441 41.69 1.39 -3.06
C GLU A 441 40.31 1.76 -3.60
N GLU A 442 40.00 3.05 -3.75
CA GLU A 442 38.72 3.51 -4.31
C GLU A 442 38.59 3.11 -5.80
N GLU A 443 39.67 3.21 -6.58
CA GLU A 443 39.69 2.82 -7.99
C GLU A 443 39.59 1.29 -8.15
N PHE A 444 40.26 0.51 -7.30
CA PHE A 444 40.16 -0.94 -7.27
C PHE A 444 38.74 -1.38 -6.94
N ALA A 445 38.13 -0.75 -5.94
CA ALA A 445 36.74 -1.00 -5.57
C ALA A 445 35.77 -0.69 -6.72
N LYS A 446 35.93 0.48 -7.36
CA LYS A 446 35.05 0.98 -8.42
C LYS A 446 35.19 0.24 -9.74
N ASN A 447 36.41 -0.11 -10.15
CA ASN A 447 36.71 -0.64 -11.48
C ASN A 447 37.48 -1.96 -11.46
N GLY A 448 38.34 -2.19 -10.47
CA GLY A 448 39.11 -3.45 -10.35
C GLY A 448 38.22 -4.67 -10.14
N ILE A 449 37.30 -4.63 -9.16
CA ILE A 449 36.40 -5.76 -8.87
C ILE A 449 35.43 -6.01 -10.04
N HIS A 450 34.98 -4.95 -10.71
CA HIS A 450 34.19 -5.06 -11.93
C HIS A 450 34.95 -5.79 -13.05
N GLU A 451 36.21 -5.41 -13.32
CA GLU A 451 37.04 -6.05 -14.33
C GLU A 451 37.23 -7.55 -14.05
N ILE A 452 37.41 -7.92 -12.77
CA ILE A 452 37.51 -9.33 -12.36
C ILE A 452 36.23 -10.08 -12.79
N TRP A 453 35.06 -9.55 -12.47
CA TRP A 453 33.80 -10.18 -12.85
C TRP A 453 33.54 -10.17 -14.36
N GLU A 454 33.96 -9.15 -15.12
CA GLU A 454 33.90 -9.18 -16.58
C GLU A 454 34.73 -10.33 -17.17
N ARG A 455 35.96 -10.51 -16.67
CA ARG A 455 36.84 -11.61 -17.11
C ARG A 455 36.28 -12.98 -16.74
N VAL A 456 35.84 -13.16 -15.49
CA VAL A 456 35.21 -14.40 -15.02
C VAL A 456 33.97 -14.73 -15.84
N SER A 457 33.13 -13.72 -16.09
CA SER A 457 31.89 -13.89 -16.85
C SER A 457 32.14 -14.24 -18.31
N LYS A 458 33.14 -13.62 -18.94
CA LYS A 458 33.56 -13.95 -20.31
C LYS A 458 34.10 -15.37 -20.43
N GLU A 459 34.87 -15.82 -19.45
CA GLU A 459 35.49 -17.16 -19.47
C GLU A 459 34.46 -18.27 -19.21
N LEU A 460 33.57 -18.07 -18.24
CA LEU A 460 32.61 -19.09 -17.82
C LEU A 460 31.24 -18.98 -18.53
N GLY A 461 31.01 -17.88 -19.25
CA GLY A 461 29.75 -17.56 -19.92
C GLY A 461 28.64 -17.14 -18.95
N LEU A 462 28.96 -16.31 -17.95
CA LEU A 462 27.97 -15.75 -17.02
C LEU A 462 27.31 -14.50 -17.61
N ASP A 463 26.04 -14.27 -17.30
CA ASP A 463 25.30 -13.06 -17.67
C ASP A 463 25.51 -11.95 -16.63
N TYR A 464 26.64 -11.27 -16.77
CA TYR A 464 27.04 -10.14 -15.93
C TYR A 464 26.89 -8.82 -16.68
N SER A 465 26.37 -7.80 -15.98
CA SER A 465 26.27 -6.45 -16.52
C SER A 465 26.49 -5.39 -15.45
N ARG A 466 26.89 -4.20 -15.90
CA ARG A 466 27.04 -2.98 -15.08
C ARG A 466 26.31 -1.83 -15.74
N ARG A 467 25.58 -1.06 -14.94
CA ARG A 467 24.96 0.22 -15.35
C ARG A 467 25.29 1.30 -14.32
N ARG A 468 25.17 2.58 -14.70
CA ARG A 468 25.27 3.68 -13.73
C ARG A 468 24.08 3.60 -12.76
N SER A 469 24.36 3.79 -11.47
CA SER A 469 23.33 3.89 -10.45
C SER A 469 22.47 5.13 -10.70
N GLU A 470 21.16 4.95 -10.70
CA GLU A 470 20.22 6.07 -10.71
C GLU A 470 20.03 6.57 -9.29
N LYS A 471 20.25 7.86 -9.09
CA LYS A 471 20.07 8.53 -7.80
C LYS A 471 18.66 9.09 -7.66
#